data_AF-A0A087SDM1-F1
#
_entry.id   AF-A0A087SDM1-F1
#
_cell.length_a   1.000
_cell.length_b   1.000
_cell.length_c   1.000
_cell.angle_alpha   90.00
_cell.angle_beta   90.00
_cell.angle_gamma   90.00
#
_symmetry.space_group_name_H-M   'P 1'
#
loop_
_entity.id
_entity.type
_entity.pdbx_description
1 polymer ?
#
loop_
_entity_poly.entity_id
_entity_poly.type
_entity_poly.pdbx_seq_one_letter_code
_entity_poly.pdbx_strand_id
1 'polypeptide(L)'
;MYNGIGLLTARGSGTSGYVTNNKFNLRGNAFQRRDEQREERGPDQRQPNAGILEHNKKRAVELEVEVMRAQLEDDGTPEDEVEEKLNAYRSQLLAKLKEEASAVALQHKDEQLKQETHQIAARKVEQMGRLRGAFGIGETKEGDAFDRELQDRRRQEKIAERENREQERRKAAKRAEKEKRRAEREREREAKSTAKAAKKAAKQTIKDAKKAAEEAEAARLVR
;
A
#
# COMPACT_ATOMS: atom_id res chain seq x y z
N MET A 1 26.79 60.11 -31.62
CA MET A 1 26.42 58.75 -31.17
C MET A 1 25.87 58.81 -29.75
N TYR A 2 24.70 58.25 -29.48
CA TYR A 2 24.06 58.27 -28.16
C TYR A 2 23.70 56.83 -27.76
N ASN A 3 24.07 56.40 -26.55
CA ASN A 3 23.91 55.01 -26.08
C ASN A 3 24.44 53.93 -27.04
N GLY A 4 25.54 54.22 -27.76
CA GLY A 4 26.12 53.30 -28.74
C GLY A 4 25.28 53.09 -30.02
N ILE A 5 24.26 53.92 -30.25
CA ILE A 5 23.35 53.80 -31.40
C ILE A 5 23.43 55.08 -32.25
N GLY A 6 23.35 54.94 -33.58
CA GLY A 6 23.37 56.03 -34.56
C GLY A 6 24.76 56.39 -35.10
N LEU A 7 24.82 57.49 -35.86
CA LEU A 7 26.06 57.98 -36.48
C LEU A 7 26.91 58.82 -35.49
N LEU A 8 28.23 58.85 -35.71
CA LEU A 8 29.14 59.72 -34.96
C LEU A 8 28.95 61.20 -35.34
N THR A 9 28.86 61.46 -36.65
CA THR A 9 28.51 62.77 -37.24
C THR A 9 27.59 62.57 -38.45
N ALA A 10 26.66 63.49 -38.69
CA ALA A 10 25.78 63.46 -39.86
C ALA A 10 26.49 63.90 -41.15
N ARG A 11 27.60 64.66 -41.03
CA ARG A 11 28.37 65.18 -42.16
C ARG A 11 29.06 64.05 -42.93
N GLY A 12 28.86 64.01 -44.24
CA GLY A 12 29.38 62.95 -45.12
C GLY A 12 28.49 61.71 -45.22
N SER A 13 27.45 61.57 -44.39
CA SER A 13 26.52 60.43 -44.46
C SER A 13 25.43 60.56 -45.52
N GLY A 14 25.23 61.76 -46.07
CA GLY A 14 24.15 62.05 -47.04
C GLY A 14 22.74 62.03 -46.42
N THR A 15 22.60 61.95 -45.09
CA THR A 15 21.31 61.95 -44.38
C THR A 15 21.28 63.00 -43.26
N SER A 16 20.10 63.24 -42.69
CA SER A 16 19.93 64.17 -41.55
C SER A 16 20.51 63.65 -40.23
N GLY A 17 20.91 62.38 -40.14
CA GLY A 17 21.39 61.75 -38.91
C GLY A 17 20.30 61.47 -37.87
N TYR A 18 19.02 61.55 -38.26
CA TYR A 18 17.89 61.29 -37.37
C TYR A 18 17.76 59.79 -37.05
N VAL A 19 17.75 59.43 -35.76
CA VAL A 19 17.69 58.04 -35.29
C VAL A 19 16.34 57.80 -34.63
N THR A 20 15.60 56.81 -35.10
CA THR A 20 14.33 56.36 -34.48
C THR A 20 14.54 55.07 -33.71
N ASN A 21 13.73 54.84 -32.67
CA ASN A 21 13.69 53.55 -32.00
C ASN A 21 12.80 52.57 -32.78
N ASN A 22 13.22 51.31 -32.91
CA ASN A 22 12.40 50.28 -33.52
C ASN A 22 11.28 49.83 -32.56
N LYS A 23 10.04 50.23 -32.86
CA LYS A 23 8.85 49.85 -32.07
C LYS A 23 8.49 48.36 -32.16
N PHE A 24 8.99 47.65 -33.15
CA PHE A 24 8.77 46.21 -33.34
C PHE A 24 9.87 45.33 -32.77
N ASN A 25 10.92 45.93 -32.19
CA ASN A 25 11.93 45.16 -31.46
C ASN A 25 11.35 44.75 -30.10
N LEU A 26 10.54 43.70 -30.10
CA LEU A 26 10.09 43.01 -28.90
C LEU A 26 11.34 42.46 -28.20
N ARG A 27 11.83 43.17 -27.18
CA ARG A 27 12.88 42.62 -26.30
C ARG A 27 12.41 41.24 -25.86
N GLY A 28 13.26 40.22 -26.04
CA GLY A 28 12.95 38.85 -25.66
C GLY A 28 12.32 38.81 -24.27
N ASN A 29 11.17 38.15 -24.17
CA ASN A 29 10.34 38.12 -22.97
C ASN A 29 11.19 37.82 -21.73
N ALA A 30 11.19 38.73 -20.74
CA ALA A 30 11.81 38.49 -19.43
C ALA A 30 11.26 37.23 -18.72
N PHE A 31 10.15 36.69 -19.24
CA PHE A 31 9.55 35.43 -18.80
C PHE A 31 10.44 34.20 -19.00
N GLN A 32 11.38 34.20 -19.95
CA GLN A 32 12.27 33.05 -20.18
C GLN A 32 13.17 32.74 -18.98
N ARG A 33 13.54 33.73 -18.16
CA ARG A 33 14.34 33.48 -16.94
C ARG A 33 13.52 32.95 -15.75
N ARG A 34 12.19 32.94 -15.85
CA ARG A 34 11.32 32.42 -14.78
C ARG A 34 11.08 30.92 -14.89
N ASP A 35 11.36 30.34 -16.06
CA ASP A 35 11.11 28.94 -16.35
C ASP A 35 12.19 28.01 -15.79
N GLU A 36 13.43 28.48 -15.62
CA GLU A 36 14.54 27.69 -15.03
C GLU A 36 14.22 27.20 -13.60
N GLN A 37 13.47 27.97 -12.81
CA GLN A 37 13.02 27.56 -11.46
C GLN A 37 11.79 26.63 -11.48
N ARG A 38 11.07 26.58 -12.60
CA ARG A 38 9.90 25.72 -12.79
C ARG A 38 10.28 24.36 -13.34
N GLU A 39 11.37 24.25 -14.10
CA GLU A 39 11.87 22.99 -14.66
C GLU A 39 12.43 22.03 -13.60
N GLU A 40 12.89 22.52 -12.44
CA GLU A 40 13.31 21.68 -11.31
C GLU A 40 12.15 20.90 -10.66
N ARG A 41 10.91 21.35 -10.83
CA ARG A 41 9.73 20.63 -10.34
C ARG A 41 9.18 19.80 -11.49
N GLY A 42 9.22 18.47 -11.33
CA GLY A 42 8.58 17.53 -12.23
C GLY A 42 7.09 17.86 -12.43
N PRO A 43 6.43 17.27 -13.44
CA PRO A 43 5.02 17.53 -13.71
C PRO A 43 4.18 17.23 -12.46
N ASP A 44 3.55 18.26 -11.89
CA ASP A 44 2.71 18.13 -10.69
C ASP A 44 1.62 17.06 -10.94
N GLN A 45 1.69 15.98 -10.16
CA GLN A 45 0.63 14.98 -10.14
C GLN A 45 -0.59 15.61 -9.47
N ARG A 46 -1.59 15.97 -10.28
CA ARG A 46 -2.85 16.54 -9.78
C ARG A 46 -3.52 15.55 -8.84
N GLN A 47 -3.48 15.84 -7.55
CA GLN A 47 -4.15 15.04 -6.54
C GLN A 47 -5.67 15.14 -6.71
N PRO A 48 -6.42 14.05 -6.47
CA PRO A 48 -7.87 14.11 -6.43
C PRO A 48 -8.32 15.00 -5.26
N ASN A 49 -9.33 15.84 -5.50
CA ASN A 49 -9.90 16.68 -4.45
C ASN A 49 -11.08 15.95 -3.82
N ALA A 50 -10.97 15.64 -2.52
CA ALA A 50 -12.00 14.94 -1.76
C ALA A 50 -13.36 15.67 -1.80
N GLY A 51 -13.36 17.00 -1.71
CA GLY A 51 -14.60 17.79 -1.74
C GLY A 51 -15.35 17.65 -3.06
N ILE A 52 -14.63 17.57 -4.19
CA ILE A 52 -15.25 17.37 -5.51
C ILE A 52 -15.80 15.95 -5.64
N LEU A 53 -15.09 14.94 -5.14
CA LEU A 53 -15.57 13.56 -5.14
C LEU A 53 -16.85 13.41 -4.31
N GLU A 54 -16.90 14.01 -3.11
CA GLU A 54 -18.09 14.00 -2.26
C GLU A 54 -19.25 14.76 -2.88
N HIS A 55 -18.99 15.92 -3.47
CA HIS A 55 -20.02 16.69 -4.18
C HIS A 55 -20.61 15.89 -5.34
N ASN A 56 -19.77 15.24 -6.15
CA ASN A 56 -20.23 14.42 -7.26
C ASN A 56 -21.06 13.21 -6.78
N LYS A 57 -20.71 12.59 -5.64
CA LYS A 57 -21.52 11.53 -5.02
C LYS A 57 -22.89 12.04 -4.59
N LYS A 58 -22.95 13.20 -3.93
CA LYS A 58 -24.22 13.83 -3.53
C LYS A 58 -25.07 14.21 -4.74
N ARG A 59 -24.46 14.81 -5.76
CA ARG A 59 -25.11 15.16 -7.02
C ARG A 59 -25.72 13.92 -7.69
N ALA A 60 -25.02 12.79 -7.69
CA ALA A 60 -25.55 11.55 -8.28
C ALA A 60 -26.84 11.09 -7.59
N VAL A 61 -26.94 11.22 -6.27
CA VAL A 61 -28.18 10.93 -5.52
C VAL A 61 -29.30 11.88 -5.94
N GLU A 62 -29.04 13.19 -5.93
CA GLU A 62 -30.07 14.17 -6.26
C GLU A 62 -30.53 14.06 -7.72
N LEU A 63 -29.64 13.68 -8.65
CA LEU A 63 -30.03 13.38 -10.03
C LEU A 63 -30.97 12.19 -10.12
N GLU A 64 -30.71 11.11 -9.38
CA GLU A 64 -31.62 9.95 -9.35
C GLU A 64 -32.97 10.28 -8.70
N VAL A 65 -32.97 11.12 -7.66
CA VAL A 65 -34.20 11.64 -7.03
C VAL A 65 -35.00 12.49 -8.02
N GLU A 66 -34.35 13.37 -8.77
CA GLU A 66 -35.02 14.23 -9.75
C GLU A 66 -35.60 13.41 -10.92
N VAL A 67 -34.91 12.35 -11.35
CA VAL A 67 -35.44 11.42 -12.36
C VAL A 67 -36.69 10.71 -11.83
N MET A 68 -36.68 10.25 -10.57
CA MET A 68 -37.86 9.65 -9.95
C MET A 68 -39.02 10.65 -9.82
N ARG A 69 -38.71 11.91 -9.51
CA ARG A 69 -39.71 12.99 -9.43
C ARG A 69 -40.42 13.15 -10.78
N ALA A 70 -39.65 13.31 -11.85
CA ALA A 70 -40.21 13.45 -13.19
C ALA A 70 -41.12 12.26 -13.57
N GLN A 71 -40.74 11.04 -13.19
CA GLN A 71 -41.57 9.85 -13.41
C GLN A 71 -42.90 9.91 -12.63
N LEU A 72 -42.87 10.30 -11.36
CA LEU A 72 -44.07 10.38 -10.53
C LEU A 72 -45.02 11.52 -10.95
N GLU A 73 -44.46 12.62 -11.46
CA GLU A 73 -45.20 13.73 -12.06
C GLU A 73 -45.87 13.31 -13.37
N ASP A 74 -45.16 12.59 -14.24
CA ASP A 74 -45.71 12.02 -15.48
C ASP A 74 -46.84 11.00 -15.19
N ASP A 75 -46.74 10.26 -14.09
CA ASP A 75 -47.76 9.32 -13.61
C ASP A 75 -48.99 10.01 -12.97
N GLY A 76 -48.95 11.33 -12.78
CA GLY A 76 -50.06 12.12 -12.23
C GLY A 76 -50.28 11.94 -10.73
N THR A 77 -49.23 11.58 -9.98
CA THR A 77 -49.27 11.41 -8.53
C THR A 77 -49.46 12.78 -7.83
N PRO A 78 -50.26 12.90 -6.75
CA PRO A 78 -50.39 14.16 -6.02
C PRO A 78 -49.07 14.57 -5.34
N GLU A 79 -48.76 15.87 -5.33
CA GLU A 79 -47.47 16.43 -4.87
C GLU A 79 -47.08 15.96 -3.45
N ASP A 80 -48.05 15.88 -2.52
CA ASP A 80 -47.81 15.46 -1.15
C ASP A 80 -47.26 14.01 -1.07
N GLU A 81 -47.81 13.09 -1.88
CA GLU A 81 -47.34 11.71 -1.95
C GLU A 81 -46.00 11.59 -2.69
N VAL A 82 -45.75 12.50 -3.65
CA VAL A 82 -44.47 12.57 -4.38
C VAL A 82 -43.36 12.91 -3.41
N GLU A 83 -43.53 13.93 -2.58
CA GLU A 83 -42.51 14.35 -1.60
C GLU A 83 -42.18 13.24 -0.59
N GLU A 84 -43.18 12.52 -0.09
CA GLU A 84 -42.98 11.38 0.81
C GLU A 84 -42.18 10.26 0.16
N LYS A 85 -42.54 9.88 -1.08
CA LYS A 85 -41.84 8.85 -1.86
C LYS A 85 -40.40 9.26 -2.18
N LEU A 86 -40.17 10.52 -2.55
CA LEU A 86 -38.83 11.05 -2.83
C LEU A 86 -37.96 11.09 -1.58
N ASN A 87 -38.50 11.47 -0.43
CA ASN A 87 -37.75 11.46 0.84
C ASN A 87 -37.36 10.05 1.26
N ALA A 88 -38.28 9.09 1.13
CA ALA A 88 -37.98 7.68 1.36
C ALA A 88 -36.88 7.20 0.38
N TYR A 89 -37.01 7.52 -0.91
CA TYR A 89 -36.03 7.13 -1.93
C TYR A 89 -34.65 7.75 -1.69
N ARG A 90 -34.58 9.04 -1.36
CA ARG A 90 -33.34 9.74 -0.99
C ARG A 90 -32.66 9.06 0.21
N SER A 91 -33.42 8.69 1.24
CA SER A 91 -32.89 7.98 2.41
C SER A 91 -32.30 6.61 2.05
N GLN A 92 -32.96 5.87 1.14
CA GLN A 92 -32.49 4.57 0.66
C GLN A 92 -31.20 4.71 -0.16
N LEU A 93 -31.11 5.69 -1.07
CA LEU A 93 -29.90 5.93 -1.86
C LEU A 93 -28.70 6.33 -0.98
N LEU A 94 -28.93 7.16 0.04
CA LEU A 94 -27.89 7.51 1.01
C LEU A 94 -27.45 6.32 1.85
N ALA A 95 -28.35 5.40 2.21
CA ALA A 95 -28.01 4.17 2.89
C ALA A 95 -27.16 3.25 2.00
N LYS A 96 -27.57 3.04 0.74
CA LYS A 96 -26.81 2.26 -0.26
C LYS A 96 -25.40 2.82 -0.47
N LEU A 97 -25.24 4.14 -0.60
CA LEU A 97 -23.91 4.76 -0.74
C LEU A 97 -23.01 4.55 0.50
N LYS A 98 -23.59 4.49 1.71
CA LYS A 98 -22.83 4.18 2.92
C LYS A 98 -22.42 2.71 2.96
N GLU A 99 -23.30 1.81 2.54
CA GLU A 99 -22.99 0.38 2.42
C GLU A 99 -21.90 0.14 1.37
N GLU A 100 -22.01 0.73 0.18
CA GLU A 100 -21.00 0.65 -0.89
C GLU A 100 -19.66 1.28 -0.48
N ALA A 101 -19.66 2.30 0.38
CA ALA A 101 -18.41 2.84 0.94
C ALA A 101 -17.71 1.86 1.89
N SER A 102 -18.45 0.92 2.48
CA SER A 102 -17.93 -0.11 3.40
C SER A 102 -17.64 -1.45 2.72
N ALA A 103 -18.37 -1.77 1.66
CA ALA A 103 -18.13 -2.92 0.81
C ALA A 103 -17.04 -2.59 -0.22
N VAL A 104 -15.80 -2.96 0.08
CA VAL A 104 -14.70 -2.92 -0.88
C VAL A 104 -14.99 -3.91 -2.03
N ALA A 105 -15.71 -3.48 -3.07
CA ALA A 105 -15.90 -4.23 -4.31
C ALA A 105 -16.10 -3.24 -5.46
N LEU A 106 -15.08 -2.97 -6.30
CA LEU A 106 -14.86 -3.73 -7.54
C LEU A 106 -16.18 -4.08 -8.24
N GLN A 107 -16.62 -3.24 -9.19
CA GLN A 107 -16.73 -3.58 -10.62
C GLN A 107 -17.48 -2.49 -11.40
N HIS A 108 -16.84 -2.04 -12.49
CA HIS A 108 -17.41 -1.56 -13.75
C HIS A 108 -18.69 -0.70 -13.74
N LYS A 109 -18.55 0.61 -13.46
CA LYS A 109 -19.36 1.66 -14.13
C LYS A 109 -18.46 2.42 -15.11
N ASP A 110 -17.83 1.70 -16.04
CA ASP A 110 -16.70 2.21 -16.83
C ASP A 110 -17.05 3.19 -17.97
N GLU A 111 -18.32 3.48 -18.25
CA GLU A 111 -18.66 4.36 -19.38
C GLU A 111 -18.97 5.81 -19.00
N GLN A 112 -19.76 6.06 -17.94
CA GLN A 112 -20.08 7.43 -17.52
C GLN A 112 -18.95 8.09 -16.70
N LEU A 113 -18.10 7.30 -16.05
CA LEU A 113 -16.99 7.80 -15.21
C LEU A 113 -15.79 8.32 -16.04
N LYS A 114 -15.81 8.18 -17.37
CA LYS A 114 -14.74 8.67 -18.27
C LYS A 114 -14.66 10.20 -18.37
N GLN A 115 -15.69 10.92 -17.91
CA GLN A 115 -15.73 12.39 -18.00
C GLN A 115 -15.20 13.09 -16.74
N GLU A 116 -15.24 12.44 -15.57
CA GLU A 116 -14.93 13.09 -14.29
C GLU A 116 -13.44 13.05 -13.95
N THR A 117 -12.77 14.18 -14.15
CA THR A 117 -11.30 14.31 -14.02
C THR A 117 -10.77 13.88 -12.64
N HIS A 118 -11.48 14.22 -11.55
CA HIS A 118 -11.03 13.89 -10.19
C HIS A 118 -11.24 12.41 -9.83
N GLN A 119 -12.28 11.77 -10.37
CA GLN A 119 -12.51 10.33 -10.18
C GLN A 119 -11.43 9.53 -10.93
N ILE A 120 -11.06 9.96 -12.14
CA ILE A 120 -9.95 9.38 -12.90
C ILE A 120 -8.64 9.55 -12.11
N ALA A 121 -8.39 10.72 -11.54
CA ALA A 121 -7.21 10.97 -10.72
C ALA A 121 -7.17 10.04 -9.49
N ALA A 122 -8.27 9.90 -8.76
CA ALA A 122 -8.37 9.00 -7.61
C ALA A 122 -8.09 7.54 -7.99
N ARG A 123 -8.73 7.05 -9.07
CA ARG A 123 -8.48 5.70 -9.60
C ARG A 123 -7.03 5.50 -10.01
N LYS A 124 -6.40 6.50 -10.65
CA LYS A 124 -4.99 6.44 -11.02
C LYS A 124 -4.09 6.38 -9.79
N VAL A 125 -4.36 7.16 -8.75
CA VAL A 125 -3.61 7.11 -7.49
C VAL A 125 -3.70 5.71 -6.87
N GLU A 126 -4.89 5.10 -6.82
CA GLU A 126 -5.07 3.74 -6.33
C GLU A 126 -4.35 2.69 -7.21
N GLN A 127 -4.49 2.78 -8.54
CA GLN A 127 -3.82 1.89 -9.48
C GLN A 127 -2.30 1.98 -9.35
N MET A 128 -1.76 3.20 -9.28
CA MET A 128 -0.33 3.43 -9.08
C MET A 128 0.13 2.96 -7.70
N GLY A 129 -0.70 3.07 -6.66
CA GLY A 129 -0.43 2.49 -5.34
C GLY A 129 -0.35 0.96 -5.38
N ARG A 130 -1.29 0.29 -6.07
CA ARG A 130 -1.28 -1.17 -6.28
C ARG A 130 -0.05 -1.61 -7.07
N LEU A 131 0.28 -0.90 -8.16
CA LEU A 131 1.48 -1.17 -8.97
C LEU A 131 2.75 -0.94 -8.15
N ARG A 132 2.84 0.14 -7.39
CA ARG A 132 3.97 0.44 -6.50
C ARG A 132 4.20 -0.70 -5.50
N GLY A 133 3.14 -1.21 -4.88
CA GLY A 133 3.19 -2.36 -3.99
C GLY A 133 3.64 -3.64 -4.72
N ALA A 134 3.13 -3.90 -5.92
CA ALA A 134 3.50 -5.06 -6.72
C ALA A 134 4.99 -5.06 -7.14
N PHE A 135 5.53 -3.88 -7.49
CA PHE A 135 6.95 -3.72 -7.84
C PHE A 135 7.87 -3.60 -6.61
N GLY A 136 7.32 -3.56 -5.38
CA GLY A 136 8.10 -3.39 -4.16
C GLY A 136 8.81 -2.02 -4.09
N ILE A 137 8.27 -1.02 -4.76
CA ILE A 137 8.83 0.34 -4.76
C ILE A 137 8.33 1.05 -3.49
N GLY A 138 9.24 1.54 -2.66
CA GLY A 138 8.88 2.30 -1.45
C GLY A 138 8.34 3.69 -1.76
N GLU A 139 8.04 4.46 -0.72
CA GLU A 139 7.86 5.90 -0.84
C GLU A 139 9.26 6.52 -1.11
N THR A 140 9.42 7.16 -2.26
CA THR A 140 10.70 7.72 -2.69
C THR A 140 10.40 9.05 -3.34
N LYS A 141 11.14 10.08 -2.95
CA LYS A 141 10.97 11.42 -3.52
C LYS A 141 11.76 11.51 -4.82
N GLU A 142 11.26 12.32 -5.74
CA GLU A 142 12.03 12.68 -6.93
C GLU A 142 13.35 13.33 -6.50
N GLY A 143 14.47 12.93 -7.11
CA GLY A 143 15.80 13.40 -6.71
C GLY A 143 16.55 12.51 -5.72
N ASP A 144 15.86 11.70 -4.90
CA ASP A 144 16.50 10.77 -3.94
C ASP A 144 17.47 9.80 -4.62
N ALA A 145 17.24 9.51 -5.90
CA ALA A 145 18.08 8.64 -6.70
C ALA A 145 19.45 9.26 -7.05
N PHE A 146 19.62 10.59 -6.94
CA PHE A 146 20.88 11.26 -7.28
C PHE A 146 21.71 11.62 -6.03
N ASP A 147 21.10 11.63 -4.84
CA ASP A 147 21.79 11.87 -3.58
C ASP A 147 22.68 10.68 -3.17
N ARG A 148 23.99 10.81 -3.41
CA ARG A 148 24.99 9.78 -3.09
C ARG A 148 24.98 9.40 -1.60
N GLU A 149 24.90 10.39 -0.71
CA GLU A 149 24.87 10.15 0.74
C GLU A 149 23.62 9.37 1.17
N LEU A 150 22.45 9.69 0.60
CA LEU A 150 21.21 8.99 0.89
C LEU A 150 21.27 7.54 0.38
N GLN A 151 21.87 7.31 -0.79
CA GLN A 151 22.09 5.96 -1.29
C GLN A 151 23.04 5.15 -0.40
N ASP A 152 24.14 5.75 0.05
CA ASP A 152 25.13 5.06 0.88
C ASP A 152 24.53 4.68 2.24
N ARG A 153 23.73 5.57 2.86
CA ARG A 153 22.96 5.26 4.07
C ARG A 153 22.00 4.09 3.84
N ARG A 154 21.19 4.14 2.77
CA ARG A 154 20.26 3.04 2.42
C ARG A 154 20.98 1.72 2.16
N ARG A 155 22.20 1.74 1.60
CA ARG A 155 23.03 0.54 1.40
C ARG A 155 23.53 -0.01 2.74
N GLN A 156 24.05 0.85 3.61
CA GLN A 156 24.53 0.46 4.95
C GLN A 156 23.39 -0.12 5.80
N GLU A 157 22.20 0.49 5.80
CA GLU A 157 21.02 -0.02 6.49
C GLU A 157 20.62 -1.41 5.98
N LYS A 158 20.60 -1.63 4.66
CA LYS A 158 20.31 -2.95 4.07
C LYS A 158 21.35 -4.00 4.43
N ILE A 159 22.63 -3.62 4.55
CA ILE A 159 23.69 -4.54 4.99
C ILE A 159 23.48 -4.90 6.45
N ALA A 160 23.27 -3.91 7.32
CA ALA A 160 23.02 -4.12 8.74
C ALA A 160 21.76 -4.97 9.00
N GLU A 161 20.68 -4.74 8.26
CA GLU A 161 19.45 -5.55 8.34
C GLU A 161 19.71 -7.02 7.96
N ARG A 162 20.47 -7.26 6.89
CA ARG A 162 20.85 -8.61 6.48
C ARG A 162 21.72 -9.30 7.53
N GLU A 163 22.71 -8.60 8.08
CA GLU A 163 23.56 -9.12 9.15
C GLU A 163 22.74 -9.46 10.40
N ASN A 164 21.83 -8.58 10.81
CA ASN A 164 20.93 -8.83 11.94
C ASN A 164 20.04 -10.06 11.68
N ARG A 165 19.45 -10.17 10.49
CA ARG A 165 18.63 -11.32 10.10
C ARG A 165 19.44 -12.62 10.08
N GLU A 166 20.68 -12.58 9.61
CA GLU A 166 21.56 -13.75 9.62
C GLU A 166 21.96 -14.13 11.05
N GLN A 167 22.27 -13.15 11.90
CA GLN A 167 22.54 -13.38 13.31
C GLN A 167 21.34 -13.99 14.04
N GLU A 168 20.12 -13.52 13.77
CA GLU A 168 18.89 -14.10 14.31
C GLU A 168 18.68 -15.53 13.84
N ARG A 169 18.83 -15.80 12.54
CA ARG A 169 18.76 -17.16 11.98
C ARG A 169 19.80 -18.08 12.62
N ARG A 170 21.02 -17.60 12.83
CA ARG A 170 22.10 -18.36 13.49
C ARG A 170 21.79 -18.62 14.96
N LYS A 171 21.25 -17.63 15.68
CA LYS A 171 20.80 -17.78 17.08
C LYS A 171 19.64 -18.77 17.16
N ALA A 172 18.66 -18.70 16.26
CA ALA A 172 17.53 -19.62 16.18
C ALA A 172 17.99 -21.05 15.86
N ALA A 173 18.89 -21.24 14.89
CA ALA A 173 19.46 -22.54 14.56
C ALA A 173 20.21 -23.16 15.76
N LYS A 174 21.02 -22.37 16.48
CA LYS A 174 21.70 -22.82 17.71
C LYS A 174 20.72 -23.19 18.82
N ARG A 175 19.59 -22.48 18.96
CA ARG A 175 18.54 -22.82 19.94
C ARG A 175 17.85 -24.13 19.56
N ALA A 176 17.46 -24.28 18.29
CA ALA A 176 16.84 -25.50 17.78
C ALA A 176 17.76 -26.73 17.90
N GLU A 177 19.07 -26.59 17.63
CA GLU A 177 20.05 -27.67 17.81
C GLU A 177 20.18 -28.08 19.29
N LYS A 178 20.25 -27.10 20.20
CA LYS A 178 20.28 -27.36 21.65
C LYS A 178 19.02 -28.06 22.14
N GLU A 179 17.84 -27.68 21.64
CA GLU A 179 16.58 -28.34 21.96
C GLU A 179 16.52 -29.76 21.43
N LYS A 180 16.92 -30.01 20.17
CA LYS A 180 17.04 -31.36 19.61
C LYS A 180 17.96 -32.24 20.45
N ARG A 181 19.13 -31.73 20.85
CA ARG A 181 20.08 -32.47 21.71
C ARG A 181 19.52 -32.75 23.11
N ARG A 182 18.72 -31.85 23.68
CA ARG A 182 18.04 -32.08 24.96
C ARG A 182 16.96 -33.14 24.82
N ALA A 183 16.12 -33.06 23.79
CA ALA A 183 15.08 -34.05 23.50
C ALA A 183 15.67 -35.45 23.23
N GLU A 184 16.78 -35.55 22.52
CA GLU A 184 17.48 -36.82 22.28
C GLU A 184 18.00 -37.43 23.59
N ARG A 185 18.61 -36.61 24.45
CA ARG A 185 19.06 -37.05 25.79
C ARG A 185 17.90 -37.49 26.69
N GLU A 186 16.76 -36.82 26.61
CA GLU A 186 15.55 -37.23 27.36
C GLU A 186 15.00 -38.55 26.84
N ARG A 187 14.88 -38.72 25.52
CA ARG A 187 14.49 -40.00 24.90
C ARG A 187 15.43 -41.14 25.26
N GLU A 188 16.74 -40.89 25.29
CA GLU A 188 17.72 -41.89 25.71
C GLU A 188 17.58 -42.26 27.20
N ARG A 189 17.28 -41.28 28.06
CA ARG A 189 17.01 -41.52 29.49
C ARG A 189 15.71 -42.31 29.69
N GLU A 190 14.65 -42.00 28.94
CA GLU A 190 13.39 -42.74 28.95
C GLU A 190 13.55 -44.16 28.41
N ALA A 191 14.32 -44.37 27.35
CA ALA A 191 14.66 -45.70 26.84
C ALA A 191 15.43 -46.52 27.89
N LYS A 192 16.38 -45.89 28.60
CA LYS A 192 17.12 -46.54 29.70
C LYS A 192 16.23 -46.85 30.90
N SER A 193 15.29 -45.97 31.25
CA SER A 193 14.38 -46.21 32.38
C SER A 193 13.37 -47.32 32.07
N THR A 194 12.79 -47.33 30.87
CA THR A 194 11.88 -48.39 30.39
C THR A 194 12.59 -49.74 30.27
N ALA A 195 13.81 -49.79 29.74
CA ALA A 195 14.62 -51.01 29.71
C ALA A 195 14.96 -51.54 31.11
N LYS A 196 15.27 -50.65 32.06
CA LYS A 196 15.48 -51.03 33.48
C LYS A 196 14.19 -51.54 34.13
N ALA A 197 13.05 -50.92 33.85
CA ALA A 197 11.74 -51.36 34.34
C ALA A 197 11.37 -52.75 33.78
N ALA A 198 11.57 -52.98 32.48
CA ALA A 198 11.35 -54.27 31.84
C ALA A 198 12.25 -55.37 32.42
N LYS A 199 13.54 -55.09 32.65
CA LYS A 199 14.45 -56.04 33.31
C LYS A 199 14.02 -56.36 34.75
N LYS A 200 13.53 -55.37 35.50
CA LYS A 200 12.98 -55.59 36.86
C LYS A 200 11.73 -56.46 36.82
N ALA A 201 10.79 -56.19 35.90
CA ALA A 201 9.58 -56.99 35.71
C ALA A 201 9.89 -58.44 35.30
N ALA A 202 10.83 -58.65 34.38
CA ALA A 202 11.29 -59.99 34.00
C ALA A 202 11.94 -60.74 35.18
N LYS A 203 12.76 -60.06 36.00
CA LYS A 203 13.34 -60.67 37.19
C LYS A 203 12.28 -61.03 38.24
N GLN A 204 11.24 -60.22 38.36
CA GLN A 204 10.14 -60.45 39.30
C GLN A 204 9.28 -61.63 38.87
N THR A 205 8.89 -61.71 37.60
CA THR A 205 8.15 -62.87 37.05
C THR A 205 8.93 -64.19 37.19
N ILE A 206 10.25 -64.18 36.99
CA ILE A 206 11.10 -65.37 37.24
C ILE A 206 11.11 -65.73 38.73
N LYS A 207 11.14 -64.73 39.63
CA LYS A 207 11.11 -64.95 41.08
C LYS A 207 9.75 -65.50 41.53
N ASP A 208 8.66 -64.98 40.98
CA ASP A 208 7.30 -65.42 41.26
C ASP A 208 7.05 -66.83 40.70
N ALA A 209 7.59 -67.16 39.52
CA ALA A 209 7.55 -68.51 38.97
C ALA A 209 8.35 -69.52 39.80
N LYS A 210 9.52 -69.13 40.33
CA LYS A 210 10.30 -69.98 41.24
C LYS A 210 9.57 -70.23 42.57
N LYS A 211 8.95 -69.19 43.15
CA LYS A 211 8.12 -69.33 44.34
C LYS A 211 6.92 -70.24 44.10
N ALA A 212 6.22 -70.06 42.98
CA ALA A 212 5.08 -70.92 42.61
C ALA A 212 5.50 -72.38 42.40
N ALA A 213 6.69 -72.63 41.84
CA ALA A 213 7.24 -73.98 41.71
C ALA A 213 7.59 -74.61 43.07
N GLU A 214 8.17 -73.83 43.99
CA GLU A 214 8.51 -74.25 45.36
C GLU A 214 7.23 -74.51 46.19
N GLU A 215 6.20 -73.68 46.05
CA GLU A 215 4.88 -73.90 46.66
C GLU A 215 4.16 -75.12 46.08
N ALA A 216 4.29 -75.38 44.77
CA ALA A 216 3.74 -76.56 44.13
C ALA A 216 4.48 -77.86 44.52
N GLU A 217 5.79 -77.79 44.76
CA GLU A 217 6.59 -78.90 45.28
C GLU A 217 6.23 -79.19 46.74
N ALA A 218 6.09 -78.14 47.58
CA ALA A 218 5.63 -78.28 48.95
C ALA A 218 4.21 -78.87 49.04
N ALA A 219 3.31 -78.49 48.14
CA ALA A 219 1.96 -79.06 48.07
C ALA A 219 1.93 -80.54 47.61
N ARG A 220 2.96 -81.01 46.90
CA ARG A 220 3.11 -82.42 46.51
C ARG A 220 3.68 -83.30 47.63
N LEU A 221 4.43 -82.73 48.57
CA LEU A 221 5.05 -83.43 49.70
C LEU A 221 4.12 -83.61 50.92
N VAL A 222 2.94 -82.97 50.91
CA VAL A 222 1.96 -82.99 52.02
C VAL A 222 0.75 -83.90 51.71
N ARG A 223 0.83 -84.75 50.68
CA ARG A 223 -0.22 -85.70 50.28
C ARG A 223 0.26 -87.13 50.37
#